data_AF-A0A453EKC4-F1
#
_entry.id   AF-A0A453EKC4-F1
#
_cell.length_a   1.000
_cell.length_b   1.000
_cell.length_c   1.000
_cell.angle_alpha   90.00
_cell.angle_beta   90.00
_cell.angle_gamma   90.00
#
_symmetry.space_group_name_H-M   'P 1'
#
loop_
_entity.id
_entity.type
_entity.pdbx_description
1 polymer ?
#
loop_
_entity_poly.entity_id
_entity_poly.type
_entity_poly.pdbx_seq_one_letter_code
_entity_poly.pdbx_strand_id
1 'polypeptide(L)'
;MGAILNYGYLHDAPSTKTCTSEIAVADTSDGGPPQNITAWLRVVSACCKIRKMHAVFSPSEAEDVLVIVISLFLDRRLEGLLLILGDCLNSLISYFNTSEWESSCLIVAESISKRVKMDLNCLRLVDCITGTNDRSKFLRSQLALQLLKNSFGLKVSMVIMCSLYESPCG
;
A
#
# COMPACT_ATOMS: atom_id res chain seq x y z
N MET A 1 -7.97 -15.31 -5.51
CA MET A 1 -7.22 -16.41 -4.87
C MET A 1 -6.02 -15.77 -4.19
N GLY A 2 -5.66 -16.15 -2.96
CA GLY A 2 -4.54 -15.51 -2.26
C GLY A 2 -4.76 -14.01 -1.97
N ALA A 3 -5.85 -13.59 -1.31
CA ALA A 3 -5.80 -13.46 0.15
C ALA A 3 -4.98 -14.59 0.83
N ILE A 4 -5.57 -15.40 1.72
CA ILE A 4 -4.90 -16.57 2.34
C ILE A 4 -4.23 -17.44 1.25
N LEU A 5 -2.98 -17.92 1.36
CA LEU A 5 -1.61 -17.35 1.58
C LEU A 5 -1.26 -16.04 2.34
N ASN A 6 -2.15 -15.08 2.54
CA ASN A 6 -1.88 -13.62 2.58
C ASN A 6 -0.71 -13.17 3.45
N TYR A 7 -0.58 -13.82 4.60
CA TYR A 7 0.39 -13.54 5.64
C TYR A 7 1.02 -14.86 6.15
N GLY A 8 0.94 -15.90 5.32
CA GLY A 8 1.13 -17.30 5.70
C GLY A 8 2.58 -17.74 5.64
N TYR A 9 3.12 -18.09 6.80
CA TYR A 9 4.20 -19.06 6.92
C TYR A 9 3.73 -20.42 6.35
N LEU A 10 4.59 -21.11 5.60
CA LEU A 10 4.27 -22.40 4.99
C LEU A 10 4.16 -23.50 6.07
N HIS A 11 2.99 -24.12 6.17
CA HIS A 11 2.78 -25.29 7.01
C HIS A 11 3.30 -26.55 6.30
N ASP A 12 4.61 -26.78 6.36
CA ASP A 12 5.22 -28.13 6.29
C ASP A 12 6.70 -28.05 6.71
N ALA A 13 6.93 -27.88 8.01
CA ALA A 13 8.16 -28.30 8.65
C ALA A 13 7.91 -29.68 9.29
N PRO A 14 8.60 -30.77 8.87
CA PRO A 14 8.42 -32.06 9.51
C PRO A 14 8.82 -31.96 10.98
N SER A 15 7.94 -32.48 11.85
CA SER A 15 8.04 -32.42 13.31
C SER A 15 9.10 -33.39 13.87
N THR A 16 10.35 -33.18 13.47
CA THR A 16 11.52 -33.86 14.05
C THR A 16 11.80 -33.31 15.43
N LYS A 17 11.51 -34.12 16.44
CA LYS A 17 11.61 -33.78 17.87
C LYS A 17 13.07 -33.58 18.31
N THR A 18 13.24 -32.75 19.34
CA THR A 18 14.37 -32.75 20.29
C THR A 18 15.68 -32.09 19.82
N CYS A 19 15.98 -30.90 20.35
CA CYS A 19 16.88 -30.80 21.51
C CYS A 19 16.68 -29.47 22.27
N THR A 20 17.08 -29.46 23.54
CA THR A 20 16.64 -28.50 24.57
C THR A 20 17.39 -27.17 24.52
N SER A 21 16.65 -26.06 24.58
CA SER A 21 17.08 -24.85 25.30
C SER A 21 15.86 -24.04 25.71
N GLU A 22 15.74 -23.75 27.00
CA GLU A 22 14.57 -23.08 27.58
C GLU A 22 14.63 -21.57 27.37
N ILE A 23 13.72 -21.04 26.56
CA ILE A 23 13.21 -19.67 26.74
C ILE A 23 11.69 -19.80 26.78
N ALA A 24 11.11 -19.43 27.93
CA ALA A 24 9.69 -19.60 28.18
C ALA A 24 8.85 -18.83 27.15
N VAL A 25 8.11 -19.57 26.32
CA VAL A 25 7.02 -19.01 25.52
C VAL A 25 5.88 -18.72 26.50
N ALA A 26 5.83 -17.49 27.00
CA ALA A 26 4.67 -17.01 27.73
C ALA A 26 3.50 -16.91 26.75
N ASP A 27 2.39 -17.58 27.06
CA ASP A 27 1.13 -17.45 26.34
C ASP A 27 0.66 -15.98 26.37
N THR A 28 0.86 -15.27 25.26
CA THR A 28 0.04 -14.13 24.91
C THR A 28 -0.82 -14.53 23.73
N SER A 29 -2.10 -14.85 24.01
CA SER A 29 -3.16 -14.89 23.00
C SER A 29 -3.50 -13.46 22.55
N ASP A 30 -2.48 -12.72 22.10
CA ASP A 30 -2.59 -11.34 21.68
C ASP A 30 -3.30 -11.31 20.31
N GLY A 31 -4.45 -10.65 20.26
CA GLY A 31 -5.22 -10.40 19.04
C GLY A 31 -4.55 -9.36 18.13
N GLY A 32 -3.21 -9.29 18.17
CA GLY A 32 -2.41 -8.35 17.42
C GLY A 32 -2.40 -8.67 15.92
N PRO A 33 -2.03 -7.68 15.07
CA PRO A 33 -1.93 -7.91 13.64
C PRO A 33 -0.82 -8.92 13.28
N PRO A 34 -0.90 -9.60 12.13
CA PRO A 34 0.05 -10.66 11.77
C PRO A 34 1.53 -10.22 11.85
N GLN A 35 2.32 -10.89 12.69
CA GLN A 35 3.70 -10.51 13.02
C GLN A 35 4.61 -10.41 11.78
N ASN A 36 4.35 -11.24 10.75
CA ASN A 36 5.08 -11.24 9.49
C ASN A 36 4.93 -9.90 8.72
N ILE A 37 3.75 -9.25 8.75
CA ILE A 37 3.55 -7.93 8.14
C ILE A 37 4.36 -6.90 8.90
N THR A 38 4.27 -6.94 10.23
CA THR A 38 5.01 -6.03 11.11
C THR A 38 6.51 -6.13 10.88
N ALA A 39 7.04 -7.35 10.75
CA ALA A 39 8.43 -7.60 10.40
C ALA A 39 8.77 -7.06 9.00
N TRP A 40 7.95 -7.38 7.99
CA TRP A 40 8.15 -6.92 6.61
C TRP A 40 8.17 -5.38 6.50
N LEU A 41 7.19 -4.69 7.10
CA LEU A 41 7.13 -3.21 7.12
C LEU A 41 8.36 -2.58 7.79
N ARG A 42 8.87 -3.18 8.88
CA ARG A 42 10.09 -2.74 9.56
C ARG A 42 11.33 -2.95 8.69
N VAL A 43 11.46 -4.10 8.02
CA VAL A 43 12.54 -4.38 7.08
C VAL A 43 12.51 -3.39 5.91
N VAL A 44 11.36 -3.18 5.27
CA VAL A 44 11.20 -2.19 4.20
C VAL A 44 11.60 -0.78 4.67
N SER A 45 11.14 -0.35 5.86
CA SER A 45 11.54 0.95 6.43
C SER A 45 13.06 1.06 6.64
N ALA A 46 13.70 0.00 7.13
CA ALA A 46 15.16 -0.05 7.31
C ALA A 46 15.90 0.02 5.97
N CYS A 47 15.49 -0.78 4.97
CA CYS A 47 16.02 -0.75 3.60
C CYS A 47 15.91 0.65 2.98
N CYS A 48 14.79 1.36 3.19
CA CYS A 48 14.64 2.72 2.69
C CYS A 48 15.61 3.71 3.38
N LYS A 49 15.78 3.59 4.70
CA LYS A 49 16.66 4.48 5.50
C LYS A 49 18.14 4.33 5.15
N ILE A 50 18.59 3.13 4.75
CA ILE A 50 19.99 2.88 4.37
C ILE A 50 20.33 3.24 2.91
N ARG A 51 19.40 3.79 2.10
CA ARG A 51 19.60 4.04 0.66
C ARG A 51 20.95 4.71 0.32
N LYS A 52 21.37 5.70 1.12
CA LYS A 52 22.62 6.45 0.91
C LYS A 52 23.88 5.57 1.00
N MET A 53 23.82 4.46 1.74
CA MET A 53 24.88 3.45 1.81
C MET A 53 24.68 2.38 0.72
N HIS A 54 23.44 1.91 0.57
CA HIS A 54 23.08 0.84 -0.37
C HIS A 54 21.61 0.99 -0.80
N ALA A 55 21.38 1.20 -2.10
CA ALA A 55 20.06 1.25 -2.68
C ALA A 55 19.51 -0.18 -2.89
N VAL A 56 18.79 -0.69 -1.88
CA VAL A 56 18.22 -2.04 -1.88
C VAL A 56 17.19 -2.24 -2.99
N PHE A 57 16.46 -1.19 -3.36
CA PHE A 57 15.43 -1.21 -4.40
C PHE A 57 15.81 -0.30 -5.58
N SER A 58 15.55 -0.74 -6.80
CA SER A 58 15.43 0.20 -7.94
C SER A 58 14.27 1.19 -7.71
N PRO A 59 14.23 2.32 -8.42
CA PRO A 59 13.10 3.26 -8.33
C PRO A 59 11.74 2.59 -8.63
N SER A 60 11.67 1.72 -9.64
CA SER A 60 10.45 0.99 -9.99
C SER A 60 10.02 -0.03 -8.92
N GLU A 61 10.94 -0.75 -8.29
CA GLU A 61 10.60 -1.64 -7.16
C GLU A 61 10.11 -0.83 -5.95
N ALA A 62 10.70 0.34 -5.70
CA ALA A 62 10.23 1.23 -4.64
C ALA A 62 8.84 1.82 -4.95
N GLU A 63 8.49 2.05 -6.21
CA GLU A 63 7.14 2.44 -6.64
C GLU A 63 6.13 1.33 -6.35
N ASP A 64 6.42 0.08 -6.73
CA ASP A 64 5.56 -1.08 -6.43
C ASP A 64 5.37 -1.29 -4.93
N VAL A 65 6.46 -1.20 -4.14
CA VAL A 65 6.38 -1.30 -2.67
C VAL A 65 5.57 -0.14 -2.07
N LEU A 66 5.69 1.07 -2.62
CA LEU A 66 4.88 2.23 -2.20
C LEU A 66 3.39 2.05 -2.53
N VAL A 67 3.05 1.51 -3.71
CA VAL A 67 1.68 1.12 -4.07
C VAL A 67 1.13 0.07 -3.10
N ILE A 68 1.93 -0.94 -2.74
CA ILE A 68 1.52 -1.97 -1.77
C ILE A 68 1.26 -1.33 -0.40
N VAL A 69 2.21 -0.56 0.14
CA VAL A 69 2.07 0.05 1.48
C VAL A 69 0.89 1.00 1.55
N ILE A 70 0.63 1.82 0.52
CA ILE A 70 -0.55 2.68 0.46
C ILE A 70 -1.84 1.84 0.38
N SER A 71 -1.83 0.74 -0.37
CA SER A 71 -2.99 -0.17 -0.47
C SER A 71 -3.32 -0.88 0.86
N LEU A 72 -2.33 -1.15 1.71
CA LEU A 72 -2.55 -1.78 3.03
C LEU A 72 -3.39 -0.92 3.98
N PHE A 73 -3.40 0.41 3.84
CA PHE A 73 -4.29 1.29 4.61
C PHE A 73 -5.79 1.07 4.33
N LEU A 74 -6.13 0.37 3.25
CA LEU A 74 -7.52 -0.02 2.96
C LEU A 74 -7.99 -1.21 3.80
N ASP A 75 -7.09 -2.13 4.19
CA ASP A 75 -7.46 -3.30 4.97
C ASP A 75 -7.73 -2.90 6.44
N ARG A 76 -9.01 -2.93 6.83
CA ARG A 76 -9.44 -2.62 8.21
C ARG A 76 -8.82 -3.58 9.25
N ARG A 77 -8.35 -4.76 8.84
CA ARG A 77 -7.68 -5.71 9.73
C ARG A 77 -6.27 -5.24 10.14
N LEU A 78 -5.73 -4.24 9.45
CA LEU A 78 -4.40 -3.67 9.72
C LEU A 78 -4.48 -2.31 10.45
N GLU A 79 -5.64 -1.94 10.99
CA GLU A 79 -5.83 -0.68 11.73
C GLU A 79 -4.88 -0.57 12.95
N GLY A 80 -4.60 -1.68 13.63
CA GLY A 80 -3.57 -1.76 14.68
C GLY A 80 -2.12 -1.57 14.20
N LEU A 81 -1.86 -1.56 12.88
CA LEU A 81 -0.55 -1.28 12.30
C LEU A 81 -0.40 0.13 11.73
N LEU A 82 -1.40 1.01 11.81
CA LEU A 82 -1.39 2.33 11.14
C LEU A 82 -0.14 3.17 11.45
N LEU A 83 0.39 3.11 12.68
CA LEU A 83 1.64 3.79 13.04
C LEU A 83 2.85 3.22 12.30
N ILE A 84 2.98 1.90 12.25
CA ILE A 84 4.09 1.19 11.59
C ILE A 84 3.98 1.32 10.06
N LEU A 85 2.76 1.29 9.52
CA LEU A 85 2.45 1.59 8.12
C LEU A 85 2.81 3.05 7.78
N GLY A 86 2.50 4.00 8.66
CA GLY A 86 2.85 5.41 8.50
C GLY A 86 4.36 5.66 8.50
N ASP A 87 5.09 5.02 9.41
CA ASP A 87 6.56 5.08 9.44
C ASP A 87 7.19 4.44 8.19
N CYS A 88 6.65 3.31 7.73
CA CYS A 88 7.07 2.65 6.51
C CYS A 88 6.80 3.54 5.27
N LEU A 89 5.60 4.10 5.16
CA LEU A 89 5.18 5.04 4.12
C LEU A 89 6.07 6.28 4.08
N ASN A 90 6.34 6.92 5.23
CA ASN A 90 7.24 8.07 5.30
C ASN A 90 8.69 7.70 4.92
N SER A 91 9.14 6.49 5.25
CA SER A 91 10.45 5.97 4.83
C SER A 91 10.53 5.78 3.31
N LEU A 92 9.47 5.25 2.68
CA LEU A 92 9.36 5.09 1.23
C LEU A 92 9.23 6.43 0.49
N ILE A 93 8.42 7.36 0.98
CA ILE A 93 8.34 8.73 0.44
C ILE A 93 9.71 9.41 0.45
N SER A 94 10.49 9.17 1.52
CA SER A 94 11.86 9.70 1.69
C SER A 94 12.93 8.90 0.94
N TYR A 95 12.59 7.75 0.35
CA TYR A 95 13.53 6.91 -0.40
C TYR A 95 14.01 7.60 -1.66
N PHE A 96 13.08 8.06 -2.49
CA PHE A 96 13.37 8.60 -3.83
C PHE A 96 14.19 9.89 -3.77
N ASN A 97 15.04 10.13 -4.75
CA ASN A 97 15.76 11.38 -4.94
C ASN A 97 14.84 12.41 -5.61
N THR A 98 15.22 13.69 -5.57
CA THR A 98 14.41 14.78 -6.15
C THR A 98 14.11 14.56 -7.64
N SER A 99 15.08 14.03 -8.40
CA SER A 99 14.94 13.73 -9.83
C SER A 99 14.02 12.55 -10.16
N GLU A 100 13.76 11.67 -9.19
CA GLU A 100 12.90 10.47 -9.36
C GLU A 100 11.48 10.77 -8.89
N TRP A 101 11.34 11.62 -7.86
CA TRP A 101 10.13 11.72 -7.05
C TRP A 101 8.88 12.10 -7.83
N GLU A 102 8.97 13.07 -8.73
CA GLU A 102 7.78 13.57 -9.45
C GLU A 102 7.22 12.53 -10.42
N SER A 103 8.08 11.86 -11.19
CA SER A 103 7.67 10.76 -12.08
C SER A 103 7.14 9.56 -11.30
N SER A 104 7.82 9.16 -10.21
CA SER A 104 7.39 8.04 -9.38
C SER A 104 6.01 8.30 -8.75
N CYS A 105 5.72 9.54 -8.32
CA CYS A 105 4.40 9.92 -7.82
C CYS A 105 3.29 9.74 -8.85
N LEU A 106 3.54 10.06 -10.13
CA LEU A 106 2.56 9.89 -11.20
C LEU A 106 2.26 8.41 -11.44
N ILE A 107 3.31 7.58 -11.53
CA ILE A 107 3.20 6.12 -11.73
C ILE A 107 2.45 5.46 -10.57
N VAL A 108 2.79 5.81 -9.32
CA VAL A 108 2.15 5.31 -8.10
C VAL A 108 0.69 5.73 -8.03
N ALA A 109 0.38 7.02 -8.27
CA ALA A 109 -0.98 7.53 -8.23
C ALA A 109 -1.88 6.89 -9.31
N GLU A 110 -1.38 6.69 -10.52
CA GLU A 110 -2.09 6.00 -11.60
C GLU A 110 -2.27 4.50 -11.31
N SER A 111 -1.25 3.85 -10.74
CA SER A 111 -1.32 2.44 -10.37
C SER A 111 -2.34 2.17 -9.26
N ILE A 112 -2.46 3.07 -8.28
CA ILE A 112 -3.48 2.98 -7.23
C ILE A 112 -4.87 3.28 -7.81
N SER A 113 -5.02 4.35 -8.60
CA SER A 113 -6.34 4.76 -9.11
C SER A 113 -6.99 3.71 -10.02
N LYS A 114 -6.19 2.91 -10.74
CA LYS A 114 -6.66 1.76 -11.54
C LYS A 114 -7.10 0.55 -10.71
N ARG A 115 -6.57 0.38 -9.50
CA ARG A 115 -6.83 -0.80 -8.63
C ARG A 115 -7.98 -0.59 -7.65
N VAL A 116 -8.38 0.65 -7.40
CA VAL A 116 -9.30 1.04 -6.33
C VAL A 116 -10.68 1.37 -6.88
N LYS A 117 -11.73 0.81 -6.25
CA LYS A 117 -13.13 1.16 -6.57
C LYS A 117 -13.44 2.59 -6.11
N MET A 118 -14.24 3.31 -6.88
CA MET A 118 -14.63 4.70 -6.60
C MET A 118 -15.65 4.78 -5.45
N ASP A 119 -15.18 4.61 -4.22
CA ASP A 119 -15.96 4.60 -2.99
C ASP A 119 -15.19 5.26 -1.81
N LEU A 120 -15.60 5.01 -0.56
CA LEU A 120 -14.95 5.55 0.65
C LEU A 120 -13.44 5.21 0.76
N ASN A 121 -12.96 4.17 0.07
CA ASN A 121 -11.55 3.85 -0.02
C ASN A 121 -10.73 4.98 -0.69
N CYS A 122 -11.33 5.74 -1.61
CA CYS A 122 -10.67 6.89 -2.24
C CYS A 122 -10.30 7.97 -1.22
N LEU A 123 -11.16 8.24 -0.24
CA LEU A 123 -10.86 9.18 0.85
C LEU A 123 -9.74 8.63 1.73
N ARG A 124 -9.85 7.37 2.17
CA ARG A 124 -8.86 6.72 3.04
C ARG A 124 -7.44 6.71 2.45
N LEU A 125 -7.30 6.59 1.12
CA LEU A 125 -6.01 6.63 0.42
C LEU A 125 -5.38 8.03 0.35
N VAL A 126 -6.21 9.06 0.26
CA VAL A 126 -5.75 10.46 0.27
C VAL A 126 -5.37 10.85 1.71
N ASP A 127 -6.18 10.45 2.69
CA ASP A 127 -5.98 10.76 4.10
C ASP A 127 -4.82 9.99 4.75
N CYS A 128 -4.54 8.75 4.33
CA CYS A 128 -3.45 7.95 4.91
C CYS A 128 -2.06 8.52 4.65
N ILE A 129 -1.90 9.32 3.59
CA ILE A 129 -0.70 10.12 3.36
C ILE A 129 -0.79 11.32 4.30
N THR A 130 -0.38 11.18 5.56
CA THR A 130 -0.56 12.23 6.59
C THR A 130 0.56 13.29 6.62
N GLY A 131 1.70 13.04 5.98
CA GLY A 131 2.88 13.91 6.05
C GLY A 131 2.62 15.36 5.59
N THR A 132 3.15 16.33 6.34
CA THR A 132 3.02 17.77 6.06
C THR A 132 4.15 18.34 5.20
N ASN A 133 5.16 17.54 4.88
CA ASN A 133 6.24 17.91 3.95
C ASN A 133 5.72 17.96 2.49
N ASP A 134 6.44 18.67 1.63
CA ASP A 134 5.96 18.94 0.27
C ASP A 134 5.92 17.69 -0.61
N ARG A 135 6.72 16.67 -0.30
CA ARG A 135 6.70 15.39 -0.99
C ARG A 135 5.41 14.63 -0.72
N SER A 136 5.03 14.52 0.56
CA SER A 136 3.75 13.94 0.99
C SER A 136 2.55 14.73 0.43
N LYS A 137 2.61 16.08 0.43
CA LYS A 137 1.58 16.91 -0.22
C LYS A 137 1.47 16.61 -1.72
N PHE A 138 2.60 16.53 -2.43
CA PHE A 138 2.62 16.28 -3.88
C PHE A 138 2.02 14.92 -4.21
N LEU A 139 2.46 13.84 -3.55
CA LEU A 139 1.89 12.50 -3.74
C LEU A 139 0.38 12.47 -3.44
N ARG A 140 -0.05 13.09 -2.34
CA ARG A 140 -1.47 13.20 -1.97
C ARG A 140 -2.28 13.90 -3.06
N SER A 141 -1.78 15.02 -3.59
CA SER A 141 -2.40 15.77 -4.68
C SER A 141 -2.47 14.98 -5.99
N GLN A 142 -1.40 14.26 -6.38
CA GLN A 142 -1.42 13.41 -7.57
C GLN A 142 -2.42 12.26 -7.44
N LEU A 143 -2.46 11.61 -6.27
CA LEU A 143 -3.41 10.54 -5.99
C LEU A 143 -4.87 11.03 -6.03
N ALA A 144 -5.17 12.16 -5.37
CA ALA A 144 -6.48 12.79 -5.45
C ALA A 144 -6.87 13.16 -6.89
N LEU A 145 -5.93 13.71 -7.68
CA LEU A 145 -6.16 14.06 -9.08
C LEU A 145 -6.44 12.83 -9.96
N GLN A 146 -5.72 11.73 -9.79
CA GLN A 146 -5.93 10.50 -10.56
C GLN A 146 -7.25 9.81 -10.19
N LEU A 147 -7.64 9.81 -8.92
CA LEU A 147 -8.96 9.34 -8.48
C LEU A 147 -10.08 10.22 -9.05
N LEU A 148 -9.92 11.55 -9.02
CA LEU A 148 -10.89 12.48 -9.58
C LEU A 148 -11.05 12.28 -11.10
N LYS A 149 -9.96 12.13 -11.86
CA LYS A 149 -9.97 11.80 -13.29
C LYS A 149 -10.77 10.52 -13.58
N ASN A 150 -10.52 9.46 -12.82
CA ASN A 150 -11.25 8.20 -12.97
C ASN A 150 -12.75 8.38 -12.67
N SER A 151 -13.12 9.19 -11.68
CA SER A 151 -14.52 9.49 -11.36
C SER A 151 -15.25 10.22 -12.49
N PHE A 152 -14.58 11.16 -13.17
CA PHE A 152 -15.15 11.86 -14.32
C PHE A 152 -15.19 10.99 -15.58
N GLY A 153 -14.17 10.16 -15.82
CA GLY A 153 -14.18 9.18 -16.91
C GLY A 153 -15.36 8.22 -16.78
N LEU A 154 -15.59 7.67 -15.59
CA LEU A 154 -16.75 6.82 -15.30
C LEU A 154 -18.09 7.54 -15.55
N LYS A 155 -18.22 8.81 -15.16
CA LYS A 155 -19.43 9.62 -15.44
C LYS A 155 -19.65 9.81 -16.95
N VAL A 156 -18.60 10.13 -17.71
CA VAL A 156 -18.71 10.29 -19.18
C VAL A 156 -19.12 8.97 -19.84
N SER A 157 -18.50 7.84 -19.47
CA SER A 157 -18.89 6.53 -19.98
C SER A 157 -20.33 6.15 -19.60
N MET A 158 -20.78 6.49 -18.38
CA MET A 158 -22.16 6.25 -17.94
C MET A 158 -23.17 7.07 -18.76
N VAL A 159 -22.91 8.36 -18.99
CA VAL A 159 -23.77 9.20 -19.82
C VAL A 159 -23.84 8.66 -21.25
N ILE A 160 -22.71 8.31 -21.86
CA ILE A 160 -22.67 7.71 -23.22
C ILE A 160 -23.48 6.41 -23.26
N MET A 161 -23.34 5.52 -22.26
CA MET A 161 -24.12 4.28 -22.19
C MET A 161 -25.62 4.55 -22.05
N CYS A 162 -26.04 5.53 -21.25
CA CYS A 162 -27.45 5.94 -21.17
C CYS A 162 -27.97 6.48 -22.51
N SER A 163 -27.23 7.36 -23.18
CA SER A 163 -27.61 7.89 -24.50
C SER A 163 -27.69 6.83 -25.59
N LEU A 164 -26.90 5.76 -25.51
CA LEU A 164 -26.97 4.62 -26.42
C LEU A 164 -28.19 3.71 -26.13
N TYR A 165 -28.60 3.59 -24.87
CA TYR A 165 -29.80 2.83 -24.47
C TYR A 165 -31.12 3.61 -24.69
N GLU A 166 -31.10 4.94 -24.78
CA GLU A 166 -32.25 5.77 -25.13
C GLU A 166 -32.46 5.96 -26.66
N SER A 167 -31.68 5.29 -27.51
CA SER A 167 -31.94 5.29 -28.96
C SER A 167 -33.22 4.50 -29.28
N PRO A 168 -34.32 5.14 -29.74
CA PRO A 168 -35.57 4.44 -29.97
C PRO A 168 -35.48 3.57 -31.24
N CYS A 169 -35.88 2.31 -31.12
CA CYS A 169 -36.18 1.49 -32.29
C CYS A 169 -37.57 1.85 -32.84
N GLY A 170 -37.64 2.83 -33.75
CA GLY A 170 -38.83 3.18 -34.54
C GLY A 170 -39.64 4.34 -33.98
#